data_AF-A0AAJ5VT59-F1
#
_entry.id   AF-A0AAJ5VT59-F1
#
_cell.length_a   1.000
_cell.length_b   1.000
_cell.length_c   1.000
_cell.angle_alpha   90.00
_cell.angle_beta   90.00
_cell.angle_gamma   90.00
#
_symmetry.space_group_name_H-M   'P 1'
#
loop_
_entity.id
_entity.type
_entity.pdbx_description
1 polymer ?
#
loop_
_entity_poly.entity_id
_entity_poly.type
_entity_poly.pdbx_seq_one_letter_code
_entity_poly.pdbx_strand_id
1 'polypeptide(L)'
;MPNPPGDFLELLHDNWDDFGFETTFHAKCVADGETLDLAPLRILVKDETTTADTWRRLVGEGWDGVFPAPGIDYVTVPSDVTFYQQLEAAIGIDRTVEVAAALRDASYLVHVSEDEEAIALTKSTGFKDSLQRERGSVKAFIDSWKILRGEELSVLDMGFRFDNVRGKRSLLELRFQSDSPLPHDINVLIGPNGYGKSSVLHQMVEDWTASREFGGQGFVDKPNLSQIVVVSYSPFERFPVDLSPKRVKDVDAYRYFGFRGRSVTTDGKPGRIRISNDFPRKAAAGSLLDCLADDHKYSAIRGWSKKLHTVEKVLKTAIDFDFAALEMDLGKRAKDLYDPQSAPRAPFSYLVGDDPKRRYFPVSSSRVAGLDLERLKHAVVTDSGVAFFKDGEPVELSSGQRLFAYLVVNVVGAIKRNSLILVDEPELFLHPTLEVQFVGMLKGILKRFNSKALLATHSVVTVREIPADCVHVFERSEDDVLVRRPPFQTFGGDVQRISSYVFGDGKIAKPFQNWIETQLEARSASELIAALGDEVNEELILQIRAMDRA
;
A
#
# COMPACT_ATOMS: atom_id res chain seq x y z
N MET A 1 7.01 29.62 24.72
CA MET A 1 6.40 30.16 25.95
C MET A 1 6.22 29.01 26.94
N PRO A 2 6.07 29.22 28.27
CA PRO A 2 5.63 28.14 29.17
C PRO A 2 4.25 27.63 28.70
N ASN A 3 4.02 26.31 28.78
CA ASN A 3 2.79 25.66 28.30
C ASN A 3 1.54 26.40 28.82
N PRO A 4 0.67 26.90 27.93
CA PRO A 4 -0.55 27.57 28.37
C PRO A 4 -1.45 26.59 29.14
N PRO A 5 -2.18 27.05 30.17
CA PRO A 5 -3.10 26.20 30.91
C PRO A 5 -4.31 25.83 30.02
N GLY A 6 -4.68 24.54 30.00
CA GLY A 6 -5.84 24.02 29.26
C GLY A 6 -5.46 23.28 27.98
N ASP A 7 -6.43 23.13 27.08
CA ASP A 7 -6.22 22.51 25.76
C ASP A 7 -5.55 23.50 24.81
N PHE A 8 -4.53 23.05 24.09
CA PHE A 8 -3.86 23.87 23.07
C PHE A 8 -3.26 23.03 21.95
N LEU A 9 -3.19 23.65 20.77
CA LEU A 9 -2.39 23.16 19.65
C LEU A 9 -1.14 24.04 19.55
N GLU A 10 0.03 23.43 19.67
CA GLU A 10 1.31 24.10 19.55
C GLU A 10 1.96 23.78 18.20
N LEU A 11 2.48 24.81 17.55
CA LEU A 11 3.30 24.70 16.34
C LEU A 11 4.73 25.14 16.65
N LEU A 12 5.67 24.21 16.55
CA LEU A 12 7.07 24.43 16.84
C LEU A 12 7.87 24.50 15.54
N HIS A 13 8.65 25.57 15.39
CA HIS A 13 9.58 25.71 14.29
C HIS A 13 10.77 24.75 14.47
N ASP A 14 11.11 24.00 13.42
CA ASP A 14 12.36 23.24 13.32
C ASP A 14 13.35 24.00 12.43
N ASN A 15 14.65 23.96 12.72
CA ASN A 15 15.69 24.66 11.93
C ASN A 15 16.03 23.93 10.62
N TRP A 16 15.04 23.33 9.95
CA TRP A 16 15.20 22.52 8.75
C TRP A 16 15.03 23.37 7.47
N ASP A 17 16.14 23.63 6.77
CA ASP A 17 16.18 24.38 5.51
C ASP A 17 15.67 23.53 4.32
N ASP A 18 14.49 23.88 3.80
CA ASP A 18 13.90 23.28 2.60
C ASP A 18 14.21 24.13 1.35
N PHE A 19 15.45 24.14 0.90
CA PHE A 19 15.90 24.79 -0.35
C PHE A 19 15.55 26.29 -0.42
N GLY A 20 15.73 27.00 0.70
CA GLY A 20 15.44 28.43 0.80
C GLY A 20 14.02 28.78 1.25
N PHE A 21 13.19 27.78 1.59
CA PHE A 21 11.87 27.97 2.20
C PHE A 21 11.73 27.27 3.56
N GLU A 22 11.80 27.99 4.68
CA GLU A 22 11.52 27.41 6.01
C GLU A 22 10.02 27.50 6.31
N THR A 23 9.28 26.45 5.94
CA THR A 23 7.80 26.45 5.98
C THR A 23 7.19 25.32 6.81
N THR A 24 8.00 24.38 7.31
CA THR A 24 7.54 23.19 8.06
C THR A 24 7.56 23.44 9.57
N PHE A 25 6.46 23.11 10.25
CA PHE A 25 6.28 23.25 11.69
C PHE A 25 5.85 21.91 12.30
N HIS A 26 6.52 21.46 13.35
CA HIS A 26 6.05 20.32 14.13
C HIS A 26 4.78 20.70 14.88
N ALA A 27 3.80 19.80 14.91
CA ALA A 27 2.52 20.09 15.52
C ALA A 27 2.22 19.12 16.66
N LYS A 28 1.76 19.67 17.78
CA LYS A 28 1.44 18.92 18.99
C LYS A 28 0.15 19.42 19.59
N CYS A 29 -0.79 18.52 19.86
CA CYS A 29 -2.04 18.86 20.54
C CYS A 29 -1.99 18.35 21.98
N VAL A 30 -2.35 19.21 22.92
CA VAL A 30 -2.65 18.84 24.30
C VAL A 30 -4.15 19.03 24.49
N ALA A 31 -4.85 17.95 24.83
CA ALA A 31 -6.29 17.96 25.07
C ALA A 31 -6.61 16.99 26.21
N ASP A 32 -7.43 17.41 27.17
CA ASP A 32 -7.85 16.59 28.33
C ASP A 32 -6.69 15.98 29.14
N GLY A 33 -5.54 16.67 29.18
CA GLY A 33 -4.33 16.21 29.87
C GLY A 33 -3.53 15.14 29.11
N GLU A 34 -3.98 14.73 27.93
CA GLU A 34 -3.25 13.88 27.01
C GLU A 34 -2.46 14.71 25.98
N THR A 35 -1.38 14.14 25.48
CA THR A 35 -0.52 14.75 24.48
C THR A 35 -0.54 13.90 23.21
N LEU A 36 -0.80 14.54 22.07
CA LEU A 36 -0.88 13.93 20.76
C LEU A 36 0.15 14.59 19.82
N ASP A 37 1.08 13.78 19.32
CA ASP A 37 1.96 14.20 18.24
C ASP A 37 1.20 14.10 16.91
N LEU A 38 1.10 15.24 16.21
CA LEU A 38 0.40 15.36 14.95
C LEU A 38 1.38 15.36 13.77
N ALA A 39 0.86 15.15 12.57
CA ALA A 39 1.65 15.33 11.36
C ALA A 39 2.16 16.78 11.26
N PRO A 40 3.42 17.04 10.84
CA PRO A 40 3.92 18.39 10.64
C PRO A 40 2.99 19.24 9.74
N LEU A 41 2.88 20.53 10.03
CA LEU A 41 2.09 21.50 9.28
C LEU A 41 3.03 22.35 8.41
N ARG A 42 2.67 22.59 7.14
CA ARG A 42 3.35 23.56 6.29
C ARG A 42 2.56 24.84 6.18
N ILE A 43 3.27 25.96 6.20
CA ILE A 43 2.67 27.30 6.14
C ILE A 43 3.31 28.07 4.99
N LEU A 44 2.49 28.61 4.09
CA LEU A 44 2.94 29.50 3.02
C LEU A 44 2.38 30.89 3.28
N VAL A 45 3.27 31.85 3.51
CA VAL A 45 2.94 33.26 3.55
C VAL A 45 3.10 33.85 2.15
N LYS A 46 2.16 34.71 1.74
CA LYS A 46 2.19 35.41 0.46
C LYS A 46 3.48 36.22 0.29
N ASP A 47 4.09 36.09 -0.89
CA ASP A 47 5.31 36.80 -1.30
C ASP A 47 6.56 36.57 -0.42
N GLU A 48 6.51 35.61 0.51
CA GLU A 48 7.59 35.30 1.43
C GLU A 48 8.14 33.89 1.16
N THR A 49 9.45 33.71 1.33
CA THR A 49 10.08 32.39 1.22
C THR A 49 10.25 31.72 2.57
N THR A 50 10.50 32.50 3.63
CA THR A 50 10.81 31.98 4.97
C THR A 50 9.72 32.38 5.95
N THR A 51 8.81 31.46 6.28
CA THR A 51 7.66 31.79 7.16
C THR A 51 8.10 32.11 8.59
N ALA A 52 9.18 31.48 9.06
CA ALA A 52 9.71 31.71 10.39
C ALA A 52 10.15 33.17 10.63
N ASP A 53 10.71 33.81 9.61
CA ASP A 53 11.15 35.21 9.67
C ASP A 53 9.94 36.14 9.80
N THR A 54 8.88 35.89 9.02
CA THR A 54 7.61 36.61 9.14
C THR A 54 7.02 36.49 10.55
N TRP A 55 7.07 35.29 11.16
CA TRP A 55 6.49 35.08 12.49
C TRP A 55 7.29 35.80 13.57
N ARG A 56 8.63 35.74 13.49
CA ARG A 56 9.51 36.50 14.40
C ARG A 56 9.25 38.01 14.29
N ARG A 57 9.01 38.52 13.09
CA ARG A 57 8.65 39.93 12.87
C ARG A 57 7.31 40.28 13.52
N LEU A 58 6.25 39.49 13.29
CA LEU A 58 4.93 39.73 13.88
C LEU A 58 4.96 39.69 15.41
N VAL A 59 5.68 38.74 16.01
CA VAL A 59 5.86 38.68 17.47
C VAL A 59 6.61 39.93 17.98
N GLY A 60 7.61 40.40 17.24
CA GLY A 60 8.31 41.66 17.53
C GLY A 60 7.40 42.90 17.41
N GLU A 61 6.39 42.85 16.56
CA GLU A 61 5.36 43.88 16.36
C GLU A 61 4.20 43.77 17.37
N GLY A 62 4.22 42.79 18.28
CA GLY A 62 3.26 42.65 19.36
C GLY A 62 2.20 41.56 19.18
N TRP A 63 2.33 40.69 18.16
CA TRP A 63 1.51 39.47 18.08
C TRP A 63 1.85 38.51 19.21
N ASP A 64 0.82 37.99 19.88
CA ASP A 64 0.95 37.07 21.03
C ASP A 64 1.26 35.61 20.61
N GLY A 65 1.28 35.33 19.32
CA GLY A 65 1.51 33.99 18.76
C GLY A 65 0.26 33.13 18.65
N VAL A 66 -0.93 33.69 18.91
CA VAL A 66 -2.21 32.97 18.76
C VAL A 66 -2.74 33.14 17.34
N PHE A 67 -3.04 32.02 16.69
CA PHE A 67 -3.63 32.00 15.36
C PHE A 67 -5.11 32.41 15.39
N PRO A 68 -5.64 33.08 14.35
CA PRO A 68 -4.96 33.42 13.10
C PRO A 68 -4.00 34.60 13.25
N ALA A 69 -2.83 34.51 12.60
CA ALA A 69 -1.85 35.59 12.58
C ALA A 69 -2.44 36.85 11.89
N PRO A 70 -2.32 38.05 12.48
CA PRO A 70 -2.97 39.25 11.98
C PRO A 70 -2.19 39.90 10.82
N GLY A 71 -2.93 40.50 9.88
CA GLY A 71 -2.38 41.42 8.88
C GLY A 71 -1.52 40.77 7.79
N ILE A 72 -1.65 39.45 7.58
CA ILE A 72 -0.90 38.71 6.58
C ILE A 72 -1.76 37.65 5.88
N ASP A 73 -1.48 37.42 4.60
CA ASP A 73 -2.15 36.40 3.80
C ASP A 73 -1.31 35.13 3.82
N TYR A 74 -1.89 34.03 4.32
CA TYR A 74 -1.22 32.74 4.34
C TYR A 74 -2.22 31.59 4.20
N VAL A 75 -1.69 30.43 3.83
CA VAL A 75 -2.42 29.16 3.82
C VAL A 75 -1.59 28.06 4.45
N THR A 76 -2.25 27.05 5.02
CA THR A 76 -1.59 25.90 5.61
C THR A 76 -1.99 24.59 4.94
N VAL A 77 -1.07 23.61 4.95
CA VAL A 77 -1.34 22.25 4.48
C VAL A 77 -0.62 21.28 5.41
N PRO A 78 -1.31 20.33 6.06
CA PRO A 78 -0.64 19.31 6.85
C PRO A 78 0.11 18.33 5.94
N SER A 79 1.19 17.77 6.46
CA SER A 79 2.00 16.75 5.78
C SER A 79 1.25 15.44 5.55
N ASP A 80 0.25 15.14 6.36
CA ASP A 80 -0.64 13.99 6.20
C ASP A 80 -2.06 14.33 6.65
N VAL A 81 -3.03 13.66 6.02
CA VAL A 81 -4.45 13.75 6.35
C VAL A 81 -4.77 13.26 7.78
N THR A 82 -3.89 12.46 8.39
CA THR A 82 -4.04 12.01 9.79
C THR A 82 -4.07 13.18 10.78
N PHE A 83 -3.54 14.35 10.42
CA PHE A 83 -3.57 15.56 11.25
C PHE A 83 -4.98 15.86 11.77
N TYR A 84 -5.95 16.01 10.85
CA TYR A 84 -7.33 16.32 11.24
C TYR A 84 -8.07 15.10 11.80
N GLN A 85 -7.69 13.88 11.43
CA GLN A 85 -8.29 12.67 12.02
C GLN A 85 -7.91 12.50 13.50
N GLN A 86 -6.66 12.82 13.86
CA GLN A 86 -6.20 12.82 15.25
C GLN A 86 -6.85 13.95 16.05
N LEU A 87 -6.96 15.16 15.47
CA LEU A 87 -7.67 16.27 16.10
C LEU A 87 -9.15 15.94 16.31
N GLU A 88 -9.86 15.46 15.28
CA GLU A 88 -11.27 15.09 15.39
C GLU A 88 -11.49 14.05 16.49
N ALA A 89 -10.60 13.06 16.60
CA ALA A 89 -10.68 12.04 17.63
C ALA A 89 -10.47 12.60 19.05
N ALA A 90 -9.65 13.64 19.19
CA ALA A 90 -9.28 14.24 20.47
C ALA A 90 -10.26 15.30 20.95
N ILE A 91 -10.63 16.25 20.07
CA ILE A 91 -11.39 17.46 20.43
C ILE A 91 -12.77 17.52 19.77
N GLY A 92 -13.13 16.54 18.94
CA GLY A 92 -14.39 16.51 18.20
C GLY A 92 -14.37 17.31 16.91
N ILE A 93 -15.31 17.03 16.02
CA ILE A 93 -15.36 17.60 14.67
C ILE A 93 -15.55 19.13 14.67
N ASP A 94 -16.44 19.66 15.51
CA ASP A 94 -16.75 21.10 15.53
C ASP A 94 -15.51 21.94 15.88
N ARG A 95 -14.81 21.59 16.97
CA ARG A 95 -13.55 22.25 17.36
C ARG A 95 -12.44 22.02 16.32
N THR A 96 -12.44 20.87 15.64
CA THR A 96 -11.47 20.60 14.57
C THR A 96 -11.67 21.52 13.37
N VAL A 97 -12.91 21.83 13.01
CA VAL A 97 -13.24 22.81 11.95
C VAL A 97 -12.82 24.23 12.38
N GLU A 98 -13.05 24.61 13.64
CA GLU A 98 -12.57 25.89 14.18
C GLU A 98 -11.04 26.01 14.09
N VAL A 99 -10.32 24.94 14.44
CA VAL A 99 -8.85 24.88 14.31
C VAL A 99 -8.42 25.00 12.84
N ALA A 100 -9.05 24.27 11.91
CA ALA A 100 -8.73 24.36 10.48
C ALA A 100 -8.94 25.78 9.92
N ALA A 101 -10.02 26.45 10.35
CA ALA A 101 -10.28 27.83 9.98
C ALA A 101 -9.24 28.80 10.58
N ALA A 102 -8.90 28.65 11.87
CA ALA A 102 -7.91 29.49 12.55
C ALA A 102 -6.50 29.32 11.96
N LEU A 103 -6.15 28.10 11.53
CA LEU A 103 -4.90 27.79 10.83
C LEU A 103 -4.92 28.20 9.36
N ARG A 104 -6.04 28.69 8.82
CA ARG A 104 -6.21 28.98 7.38
C ARG A 104 -5.84 27.78 6.50
N ASP A 105 -6.40 26.61 6.79
CA ASP A 105 -6.17 25.39 6.02
C ASP A 105 -6.57 25.56 4.55
N ALA A 106 -5.65 25.28 3.63
CA ALA A 106 -5.85 25.50 2.21
C ALA A 106 -6.97 24.62 1.65
N SER A 107 -7.11 23.38 2.11
CA SER A 107 -8.16 22.47 1.64
C SER A 107 -9.54 23.00 2.02
N TYR A 108 -9.69 23.37 3.29
CA TYR A 108 -10.92 23.96 3.81
C TYR A 108 -11.26 25.29 3.13
N LEU A 109 -10.30 26.22 3.06
CA LEU A 109 -10.55 27.54 2.50
C LEU A 109 -10.90 27.50 1.00
N VAL A 110 -10.29 26.59 0.23
CA VAL A 110 -10.57 26.47 -1.21
C VAL A 110 -11.87 25.73 -1.50
N HIS A 111 -12.15 24.63 -0.79
CA HIS A 111 -13.27 23.75 -1.13
C HIS A 111 -14.55 23.99 -0.31
N VAL A 112 -14.46 24.68 0.83
CA VAL A 112 -15.59 24.92 1.73
C VAL A 112 -15.92 26.41 1.84
N SER A 113 -14.93 27.25 2.13
CA SER A 113 -15.13 28.69 2.30
C SER A 113 -15.08 29.49 0.99
N GLU A 114 -14.51 28.92 -0.07
CA GLU A 114 -14.28 29.57 -1.37
C GLU A 114 -13.50 30.90 -1.26
N ASP A 115 -12.51 30.96 -0.37
CA ASP A 115 -11.70 32.16 -0.10
C ASP A 115 -10.80 32.52 -1.31
N GLU A 116 -10.98 33.72 -1.87
CA GLU A 116 -10.30 34.15 -3.10
C GLU A 116 -8.77 34.25 -2.95
N GLU A 117 -8.29 34.68 -1.78
CA GLU A 117 -6.86 34.84 -1.49
C GLU A 117 -6.18 33.48 -1.35
N ALA A 118 -6.82 32.53 -0.67
CA ALA A 118 -6.36 31.16 -0.58
C ALA A 118 -6.31 30.51 -1.97
N ILE A 119 -7.35 30.67 -2.78
CA ILE A 119 -7.40 30.19 -4.17
C ILE A 119 -6.23 30.78 -4.98
N ALA A 120 -5.93 32.06 -4.84
CA ALA A 120 -4.78 32.69 -5.49
C ALA A 120 -3.45 32.09 -5.02
N LEU A 121 -3.27 31.90 -3.71
CA LEU A 121 -2.06 31.32 -3.13
C LEU A 121 -1.81 29.88 -3.60
N THR A 122 -2.85 29.07 -3.78
CA THR A 122 -2.70 27.69 -4.28
C THR A 122 -2.16 27.60 -5.72
N LYS A 123 -2.26 28.70 -6.48
CA LYS A 123 -1.74 28.79 -7.86
C LYS A 123 -0.26 29.20 -7.90
N SER A 124 0.29 29.69 -6.79
CA SER A 124 1.68 30.14 -6.68
C SER A 124 2.70 29.00 -6.83
N THR A 125 3.94 29.37 -7.14
CA THR A 125 5.08 28.42 -7.16
C THR A 125 5.40 27.91 -5.76
N GLY A 126 5.36 28.77 -4.73
CA GLY A 126 5.58 28.37 -3.34
C GLY A 126 4.63 27.27 -2.88
N PHE A 127 3.36 27.32 -3.29
CA PHE A 127 2.40 26.26 -2.96
C PHE A 127 2.74 24.93 -3.64
N LYS A 128 3.10 24.96 -4.92
CA LYS A 128 3.44 23.74 -5.70
C LYS A 128 4.76 23.12 -5.27
N ASP A 129 5.78 23.95 -5.04
CA ASP A 129 7.15 23.50 -4.82
C ASP A 129 7.47 23.22 -3.35
N SER A 130 6.77 23.90 -2.42
CA SER A 130 6.92 23.74 -0.97
C SER A 130 5.76 22.97 -0.33
N LEU A 131 4.54 23.52 -0.34
CA LEU A 131 3.41 22.90 0.39
C LEU A 131 3.00 21.55 -0.21
N GLN A 132 3.00 21.43 -1.54
CA GLN A 132 2.71 20.18 -2.26
C GLN A 132 3.95 19.33 -2.57
N ARG A 133 5.05 19.54 -1.85
CA ARG A 133 6.31 18.83 -2.08
C ARG A 133 6.22 17.32 -1.84
N GLU A 134 5.48 16.92 -0.82
CA GLU A 134 5.28 15.52 -0.41
C GLU A 134 3.90 15.02 -0.84
N ARG A 135 3.80 13.71 -1.09
CA ARG A 135 2.55 13.09 -1.55
C ARG A 135 1.47 13.15 -0.48
N GLY A 136 1.86 13.00 0.78
CA GLY A 136 0.97 13.20 1.93
C GLY A 136 0.32 14.59 1.93
N SER A 137 1.08 15.66 1.65
CA SER A 137 0.56 17.03 1.59
C SER A 137 -0.34 17.30 0.37
N VAL A 138 0.03 16.74 -0.80
CA VAL A 138 -0.84 16.80 -2.00
C VAL A 138 -2.19 16.17 -1.68
N LYS A 139 -2.18 15.00 -1.06
CA LYS A 139 -3.40 14.30 -0.64
C LYS A 139 -4.17 15.09 0.40
N ALA A 140 -3.50 15.59 1.44
CA ALA A 140 -4.14 16.39 2.49
C ALA A 140 -4.88 17.60 1.89
N PHE A 141 -4.28 18.29 0.92
CA PHE A 141 -4.97 19.36 0.21
C PHE A 141 -6.23 18.89 -0.55
N ILE A 142 -6.19 17.74 -1.20
CA ILE A 142 -7.34 17.19 -1.96
C ILE A 142 -8.48 16.71 -1.04
N ASP A 143 -8.15 16.20 0.15
CA ASP A 143 -9.07 15.38 0.96
C ASP A 143 -9.42 15.95 2.34
N SER A 144 -8.64 16.87 2.93
CA SER A 144 -8.89 17.33 4.32
C SER A 144 -10.27 17.99 4.48
N TRP A 145 -10.75 18.73 3.48
CA TRP A 145 -12.09 19.33 3.50
C TRP A 145 -13.22 18.31 3.67
N LYS A 146 -13.05 17.08 3.15
CA LYS A 146 -14.03 16.00 3.32
C LYS A 146 -14.15 15.57 4.76
N ILE A 147 -13.01 15.38 5.45
CA ILE A 147 -13.00 15.08 6.90
C ILE A 147 -13.69 16.19 7.67
N LEU A 148 -13.36 17.45 7.36
CA LEU A 148 -13.94 18.62 8.02
C LEU A 148 -15.45 18.78 7.76
N ARG A 149 -16.00 18.14 6.71
CA ARG A 149 -17.44 18.05 6.42
C ARG A 149 -18.09 16.76 6.93
N GLY A 150 -17.32 15.84 7.53
CA GLY A 150 -17.80 14.52 7.93
C GLY A 150 -18.03 13.54 6.77
N GLU A 151 -17.45 13.80 5.60
CA GLU A 151 -17.51 12.92 4.43
C GLU A 151 -16.45 11.80 4.51
N GLU A 152 -16.79 10.61 4.03
CA GLU A 152 -15.84 9.51 3.93
C GLU A 152 -14.78 9.80 2.87
N LEU A 153 -13.52 9.60 3.24
CA LEU A 153 -12.45 9.57 2.25
C LEU A 153 -12.62 8.36 1.33
N SER A 154 -12.35 8.51 0.04
CA SER A 154 -12.22 7.38 -0.89
C SER A 154 -11.13 7.65 -1.90
N VAL A 155 -10.38 6.62 -2.29
CA VAL A 155 -9.53 6.70 -3.49
C VAL A 155 -10.45 6.83 -4.70
N LEU A 156 -10.17 7.83 -5.54
CA LEU A 156 -10.94 8.13 -6.75
C LEU A 156 -10.58 7.18 -7.89
N ASP A 157 -11.44 7.11 -8.89
CA ASP A 157 -11.08 6.47 -10.18
C ASP A 157 -9.81 7.09 -10.75
N MET A 158 -8.96 6.28 -11.38
CA MET A 158 -7.66 6.71 -11.88
C MET A 158 -7.46 6.33 -13.34
N GLY A 159 -7.13 7.32 -14.18
CA GLY A 159 -6.60 7.10 -15.52
C GLY A 159 -5.08 7.00 -15.50
N PHE A 160 -4.51 6.03 -16.21
CA PHE A 160 -3.07 5.90 -16.41
C PHE A 160 -2.73 5.70 -17.88
N ARG A 161 -1.95 6.61 -18.46
CA ARG A 161 -1.45 6.53 -19.84
C ARG A 161 -0.14 5.77 -19.86
N PHE A 162 -0.11 4.63 -20.53
CA PHE A 162 1.07 3.77 -20.64
C PHE A 162 1.43 3.51 -22.10
N ASP A 163 2.70 3.26 -22.35
CA ASP A 163 3.17 2.78 -23.64
C ASP A 163 3.20 1.25 -23.61
N ASN A 164 2.54 0.61 -24.57
CA ASN A 164 2.50 -0.84 -24.65
C ASN A 164 3.81 -1.41 -25.23
N VAL A 165 3.92 -2.74 -25.31
CA VAL A 165 5.12 -3.42 -25.83
C VAL A 165 5.45 -3.11 -27.30
N ARG A 166 4.54 -2.45 -28.04
CA ARG A 166 4.74 -1.96 -29.41
C ARG A 166 5.05 -0.45 -29.47
N GLY A 167 5.15 0.22 -28.32
CA GLY A 167 5.39 1.67 -28.23
C GLY A 167 4.17 2.54 -28.51
N LYS A 168 2.97 1.95 -28.60
CA LYS A 168 1.73 2.71 -28.77
C LYS A 168 1.13 3.06 -27.42
N ARG A 169 0.70 4.31 -27.29
CA ARG A 169 0.10 4.84 -26.07
C ARG A 169 -1.35 4.35 -25.91
N SER A 170 -1.66 3.83 -24.73
CA SER A 170 -2.98 3.34 -24.33
C SER A 170 -3.39 3.96 -23.00
N LEU A 171 -4.70 4.04 -22.75
CA LEU A 171 -5.26 4.50 -21.48
C LEU A 171 -5.79 3.30 -20.70
N LEU A 172 -5.30 3.15 -19.48
CA LEU A 172 -5.85 2.24 -18.47
C LEU A 172 -6.76 3.05 -17.53
N GLU A 173 -8.02 2.66 -17.44
CA GLU A 173 -9.00 3.29 -16.54
C GLU A 173 -9.29 2.37 -15.37
N LEU A 174 -8.73 2.70 -14.21
CA LEU A 174 -8.93 1.99 -12.96
C LEU A 174 -10.18 2.50 -12.26
N ARG A 175 -11.15 1.60 -12.03
CA ARG A 175 -12.39 1.91 -11.33
C ARG A 175 -12.33 1.51 -9.88
N PHE A 176 -12.53 2.47 -8.99
CA PHE A 176 -12.54 2.28 -7.54
C PHE A 176 -13.82 2.80 -6.87
N GLN A 177 -14.62 3.57 -7.59
CA GLN A 177 -15.92 4.08 -7.17
C GLN A 177 -17.04 3.42 -7.98
N SER A 178 -18.14 3.08 -7.29
CA SER A 178 -19.30 2.47 -7.92
C SER A 178 -20.51 2.58 -7.00
N ASP A 179 -21.70 2.78 -7.58
CA ASP A 179 -22.98 2.71 -6.87
C ASP A 179 -23.41 1.25 -6.59
N SER A 180 -22.70 0.28 -7.17
CA SER A 180 -22.94 -1.14 -6.97
C SER A 180 -22.40 -1.62 -5.62
N PRO A 181 -23.08 -2.57 -4.94
CA PRO A 181 -22.57 -3.18 -3.71
C PRO A 181 -21.37 -4.11 -3.94
N LEU A 182 -20.96 -4.34 -5.20
CA LEU A 182 -19.79 -5.15 -5.52
C LEU A 182 -18.49 -4.45 -5.08
N PRO A 183 -17.46 -5.22 -4.67
CA PRO A 183 -16.23 -4.64 -4.15
C PRO A 183 -15.33 -4.11 -5.29
N HIS A 184 -15.21 -2.79 -5.40
CA HIS A 184 -14.35 -2.10 -6.37
C HIS A 184 -12.99 -1.71 -5.76
N ASP A 185 -12.48 -2.46 -4.79
CA ASP A 185 -11.21 -2.13 -4.13
C ASP A 185 -9.99 -2.61 -4.93
N ILE A 186 -10.18 -3.54 -5.86
CA ILE A 186 -9.11 -4.23 -6.59
C ILE A 186 -9.40 -4.17 -8.09
N ASN A 187 -8.45 -3.66 -8.87
CA ASN A 187 -8.41 -3.84 -10.31
C ASN A 187 -7.41 -4.95 -10.67
N VAL A 188 -7.67 -5.67 -11.76
CA VAL A 188 -6.81 -6.76 -12.25
C VAL A 188 -6.40 -6.53 -13.69
N LEU A 189 -5.10 -6.64 -13.97
CA LEU A 189 -4.54 -6.84 -15.30
C LEU A 189 -4.37 -8.36 -15.51
N ILE A 190 -5.02 -8.93 -16.52
CA ILE A 190 -4.88 -10.36 -16.88
C ILE A 190 -4.61 -10.51 -18.37
N GLY A 191 -3.87 -11.55 -18.76
CA GLY A 191 -3.61 -11.89 -20.15
C GLY A 191 -2.32 -12.71 -20.29
N PRO A 192 -1.97 -13.16 -21.50
CA PRO A 192 -0.79 -14.01 -21.73
C PRO A 192 0.55 -13.39 -21.30
N ASN A 193 1.57 -14.24 -21.17
CA ASN A 193 2.92 -13.83 -20.79
C ASN A 193 3.54 -12.89 -21.83
N GLY A 194 4.25 -11.86 -21.38
CA GLY A 194 4.94 -10.91 -22.26
C GLY A 194 4.05 -9.86 -22.92
N TYR A 195 2.77 -9.74 -22.53
CA TYR A 195 1.85 -8.76 -23.12
C TYR A 195 1.90 -7.39 -22.42
N GLY A 196 2.76 -7.22 -21.42
CA GLY A 196 3.08 -5.92 -20.82
C GLY A 196 2.43 -5.62 -19.47
N LYS A 197 1.76 -6.57 -18.81
CA LYS A 197 1.13 -6.37 -17.49
C LYS A 197 2.09 -5.78 -16.45
N SER A 198 3.20 -6.46 -16.18
CA SER A 198 4.23 -5.98 -15.24
C SER A 198 4.93 -4.71 -15.74
N SER A 199 5.01 -4.51 -17.06
CA SER A 199 5.53 -3.26 -17.65
C SER A 199 4.64 -2.06 -17.32
N VAL A 200 3.31 -2.22 -17.30
CA VAL A 200 2.40 -1.15 -16.86
C VAL A 200 2.65 -0.81 -15.39
N LEU A 201 2.78 -1.82 -14.52
CA LEU A 201 3.10 -1.59 -13.11
C LEU A 201 4.44 -0.86 -12.95
N HIS A 202 5.47 -1.23 -13.71
CA HIS A 202 6.75 -0.52 -13.71
C HIS A 202 6.60 0.94 -14.14
N GLN A 203 5.87 1.23 -15.22
CA GLN A 203 5.63 2.59 -15.68
C GLN A 203 4.87 3.42 -14.63
N MET A 204 3.91 2.83 -13.91
CA MET A 204 3.20 3.52 -12.82
C MET A 204 4.15 3.90 -11.68
N VAL A 205 5.05 2.99 -11.30
CA VAL A 205 6.05 3.25 -10.26
C VAL A 205 7.06 4.31 -10.71
N GLU A 206 7.51 4.25 -11.96
CA GLU A 206 8.43 5.25 -12.53
C GLU A 206 7.79 6.64 -12.55
N ASP A 207 6.54 6.76 -12.99
CA ASP A 207 5.81 8.02 -12.99
C ASP A 207 5.59 8.56 -11.57
N TRP A 208 5.18 7.69 -10.65
CA TRP A 208 4.95 8.05 -9.24
C TRP A 208 6.22 8.56 -8.53
N THR A 209 7.36 7.92 -8.81
CA THR A 209 8.64 8.20 -8.18
C THR A 209 9.45 9.29 -8.90
N ALA A 210 9.09 9.64 -10.14
CA ALA A 210 9.74 10.71 -10.88
C ALA A 210 9.21 12.10 -10.48
N SER A 211 10.13 13.05 -10.29
CA SER A 211 9.82 14.48 -10.14
C SER A 211 9.64 15.15 -11.52
N ARG A 212 8.78 14.60 -12.39
CA ARG A 212 8.52 15.16 -13.74
C ARG A 212 7.18 15.90 -13.78
N GLU A 213 7.13 16.96 -14.59
CA GLU A 213 5.85 17.55 -15.01
C GLU A 213 5.09 16.53 -15.87
N PHE A 214 3.78 16.42 -15.64
CA PHE A 214 2.87 15.50 -16.33
C PHE A 214 2.94 15.70 -17.85
N GLY A 215 3.71 14.86 -18.54
CA GLY A 215 3.93 14.96 -19.98
C GLY A 215 3.46 13.69 -20.69
N GLY A 216 2.22 13.68 -21.22
CA GLY A 216 1.69 12.70 -22.18
C GLY A 216 1.55 11.22 -21.73
N GLN A 217 2.43 10.71 -20.88
CA GLN A 217 2.48 9.38 -20.25
C GLN A 217 2.40 9.57 -18.73
N GLY A 218 1.87 8.59 -17.99
CA GLY A 218 1.68 8.68 -16.54
C GLY A 218 0.22 8.81 -16.12
N PHE A 219 0.00 9.12 -14.84
CA PHE A 219 -1.34 9.39 -14.32
C PHE A 219 -1.99 10.56 -15.08
N VAL A 220 -3.28 10.42 -15.42
CA VAL A 220 -4.03 11.46 -16.17
C VAL A 220 -4.18 12.72 -15.34
N ASP A 221 -4.49 12.55 -14.04
CA ASP A 221 -4.60 13.59 -13.03
C ASP A 221 -3.70 13.25 -11.84
N LYS A 222 -3.47 14.21 -10.94
CA LYS A 222 -2.77 13.94 -9.67
C LYS A 222 -3.61 12.94 -8.85
N PRO A 223 -3.15 11.70 -8.64
CA PRO A 223 -3.96 10.71 -7.93
C PRO A 223 -4.00 11.05 -6.43
N ASN A 224 -5.14 10.82 -5.76
CA ASN A 224 -5.30 11.08 -4.33
C ASN A 224 -4.76 9.93 -3.45
N LEU A 225 -3.50 9.56 -3.71
CA LEU A 225 -2.80 8.47 -3.05
C LEU A 225 -1.79 9.01 -2.04
N SER A 226 -1.61 8.30 -0.92
CA SER A 226 -0.54 8.59 0.04
C SER A 226 0.79 7.96 -0.38
N GLN A 227 0.74 6.76 -0.95
CA GLN A 227 1.92 5.99 -1.37
C GLN A 227 1.55 4.89 -2.35
N ILE A 228 2.58 4.34 -2.98
CA ILE A 228 2.53 3.08 -3.72
C ILE A 228 3.33 2.02 -2.95
N VAL A 229 2.69 0.89 -2.67
CA VAL A 229 3.33 -0.29 -2.09
C VAL A 229 3.41 -1.37 -3.16
N VAL A 230 4.60 -1.76 -3.56
CA VAL A 230 4.82 -2.84 -4.54
C VAL A 230 5.14 -4.13 -3.82
N VAL A 231 4.45 -5.19 -4.22
CA VAL A 231 4.79 -6.55 -3.86
C VAL A 231 5.02 -7.36 -5.12
N SER A 232 6.25 -7.82 -5.31
CA SER A 232 6.58 -8.78 -6.38
C SER A 232 7.59 -9.78 -5.86
N TYR A 233 7.21 -11.06 -5.86
CA TYR A 233 8.12 -12.17 -5.57
C TYR A 233 8.63 -12.84 -6.85
N SER A 234 8.39 -12.25 -8.02
CA SER A 234 9.06 -12.73 -9.24
C SER A 234 10.57 -12.48 -9.14
N PRO A 235 11.45 -13.45 -9.44
CA PRO A 235 12.89 -13.23 -9.44
C PRO A 235 13.36 -12.39 -10.65
N PHE A 236 12.49 -12.17 -11.64
CA PHE A 236 12.82 -11.48 -12.90
C PHE A 236 12.35 -10.02 -12.96
N GLU A 237 11.56 -9.59 -11.97
CA GLU A 237 11.09 -8.21 -11.86
C GLU A 237 12.24 -7.22 -11.67
N ARG A 238 12.03 -5.96 -12.08
CA ARG A 238 13.03 -4.89 -12.00
C ARG A 238 12.54 -3.60 -11.33
N PHE A 239 11.54 -3.68 -10.47
CA PHE A 239 11.08 -2.57 -9.65
C PHE A 239 12.24 -1.96 -8.86
N PRO A 240 12.23 -0.65 -8.61
CA PRO A 240 13.16 -0.03 -7.68
C PRO A 240 13.03 -0.68 -6.30
N VAL A 241 14.13 -1.14 -5.70
CA VAL A 241 14.10 -1.74 -4.35
C VAL A 241 14.03 -0.68 -3.25
N ASP A 242 14.45 0.53 -3.57
CA ASP A 242 14.37 1.74 -2.74
C ASP A 242 14.50 2.98 -3.63
N LEU A 243 14.31 4.15 -3.02
CA LEU A 243 14.41 5.46 -3.67
C LEU A 243 15.83 6.07 -3.60
N SER A 244 16.87 5.28 -3.31
CA SER A 244 18.23 5.82 -3.04
C SER A 244 18.93 6.48 -4.24
N PRO A 245 19.93 7.34 -3.96
CA PRO A 245 19.78 8.77 -3.72
C PRO A 245 19.60 9.52 -5.05
N LYS A 246 18.58 9.19 -5.84
CA LYS A 246 17.97 10.25 -6.65
C LYS A 246 17.34 11.22 -5.63
N ARG A 247 17.29 12.52 -5.91
CA ARG A 247 16.67 13.56 -5.07
C ARG A 247 15.16 13.34 -4.94
N VAL A 248 14.72 12.18 -4.44
CA VAL A 248 13.33 11.85 -4.22
C VAL A 248 12.97 12.44 -2.87
N LYS A 249 12.06 13.41 -2.91
CA LYS A 249 11.73 14.32 -1.81
C LYS A 249 10.86 13.66 -0.72
N ASP A 250 10.28 12.49 -1.01
CA ASP A 250 9.37 11.74 -0.14
C ASP A 250 9.73 10.24 -0.18
N VAL A 251 10.54 9.77 0.77
CA VAL A 251 11.02 8.37 0.83
C VAL A 251 9.89 7.41 1.19
N ASP A 252 8.86 7.91 1.87
CA ASP A 252 7.72 7.14 2.34
C ASP A 252 6.61 6.98 1.31
N ALA A 253 6.67 7.73 0.21
CA ALA A 253 5.74 7.60 -0.91
C ALA A 253 5.85 6.25 -1.63
N TYR A 254 6.93 5.50 -1.45
CA TYR A 254 7.14 4.22 -2.14
C TYR A 254 7.77 3.16 -1.22
N ARG A 255 7.16 1.98 -1.19
CA ARG A 255 7.69 0.80 -0.50
C ARG A 255 7.70 -0.39 -1.45
N TYR A 256 8.77 -1.16 -1.42
CA TYR A 256 8.92 -2.38 -2.22
C TYR A 256 9.16 -3.59 -1.31
N PHE A 257 8.44 -4.68 -1.59
CA PHE A 257 8.63 -5.98 -0.96
C PHE A 257 8.78 -7.07 -2.02
N GLY A 258 9.89 -7.80 -1.94
CA GLY A 258 10.17 -8.85 -2.91
C GLY A 258 11.49 -9.56 -2.61
N PHE A 259 11.95 -10.37 -3.56
CA PHE A 259 13.23 -11.08 -3.41
C PHE A 259 14.44 -10.19 -3.72
N ARG A 260 14.27 -8.98 -4.26
CA ARG A 260 15.38 -8.06 -4.52
C ARG A 260 15.60 -7.12 -3.34
N GLY A 261 16.85 -6.85 -3.02
CA GLY A 261 17.20 -5.93 -1.94
C GLY A 261 18.67 -5.55 -1.96
N ARG A 262 19.04 -4.51 -1.21
CA ARG A 262 20.43 -4.08 -1.09
C ARG A 262 21.20 -4.95 -0.11
N SER A 263 22.44 -5.29 -0.46
CA SER A 263 23.41 -5.79 0.51
C SER A 263 23.70 -4.74 1.58
N VAL A 264 24.38 -5.15 2.65
CA VAL A 264 24.85 -4.24 3.70
C VAL A 264 25.68 -3.12 3.07
N THR A 265 25.43 -1.88 3.51
CA THR A 265 26.20 -0.70 3.14
C THR A 265 27.64 -0.85 3.65
N THR A 266 28.62 -0.70 2.76
CA THR A 266 30.04 -0.67 3.11
C THR A 266 30.59 0.70 2.76
N ASP A 267 31.34 1.33 3.67
CA ASP A 267 31.99 2.63 3.46
C ASP A 267 31.04 3.76 2.98
N GLY A 268 29.82 3.81 3.54
CA GLY A 268 28.82 4.82 3.20
C GLY A 268 28.21 4.70 1.80
N LYS A 269 28.59 3.69 1.00
CA LYS A 269 28.01 3.44 -0.32
C LYS A 269 26.84 2.46 -0.21
N PRO A 270 25.69 2.74 -0.83
CA PRO A 270 24.57 1.81 -0.86
C PRO A 270 25.03 0.45 -1.39
N GLY A 271 24.66 -0.62 -0.69
CA GLY A 271 24.97 -1.98 -1.10
C GLY A 271 24.41 -2.31 -2.49
N ARG A 272 24.98 -3.34 -3.13
CA ARG A 272 24.53 -3.81 -4.44
C ARG A 272 23.16 -4.47 -4.32
N ILE A 273 22.32 -4.27 -5.33
CA ILE A 273 21.04 -4.98 -5.44
C ILE A 273 21.32 -6.44 -5.79
N ARG A 274 20.78 -7.36 -5.01
CA ARG A 274 20.87 -8.81 -5.23
C ARG A 274 19.52 -9.47 -4.98
N ILE A 275 19.37 -10.71 -5.42
CA ILE A 275 18.20 -11.55 -5.15
C ILE A 275 18.50 -12.43 -3.92
N SER A 276 17.60 -12.50 -2.94
CA SER A 276 17.67 -13.43 -1.81
C SER A 276 16.29 -13.67 -1.17
N ASN A 277 16.06 -14.92 -0.76
CA ASN A 277 14.91 -15.31 0.07
C ASN A 277 14.94 -14.72 1.48
N ASP A 278 16.06 -14.14 1.91
CA ASP A 278 16.18 -13.48 3.21
C ASP A 278 15.53 -12.09 3.23
N PHE A 279 15.42 -11.39 2.10
CA PHE A 279 14.86 -10.03 2.10
C PHE A 279 13.40 -9.98 2.53
N PRO A 280 12.49 -10.84 2.01
CA PRO A 280 11.11 -10.88 2.50
C PRO A 280 11.02 -11.22 4.00
N ARG A 281 11.90 -12.13 4.47
CA ARG A 281 11.97 -12.54 5.88
C ARG A 281 12.36 -11.39 6.78
N LYS A 282 13.44 -10.67 6.43
CA LYS A 282 13.94 -9.51 7.17
C LYS A 282 12.94 -8.37 7.19
N ALA A 283 12.33 -8.08 6.04
CA ALA A 283 11.30 -7.06 5.90
C ALA A 283 10.11 -7.35 6.82
N ALA A 284 9.67 -8.61 6.91
CA ALA A 284 8.53 -8.98 7.74
C ALA A 284 8.76 -8.70 9.23
N ALA A 285 9.98 -8.92 9.74
CA ALA A 285 10.31 -8.56 11.13
C ALA A 285 10.20 -7.04 11.37
N GLY A 286 10.73 -6.23 10.45
CA GLY A 286 10.62 -4.77 10.50
C GLY A 286 9.16 -4.31 10.39
N SER A 287 8.41 -4.83 9.43
CA SER A 287 7.00 -4.49 9.21
C SER A 287 6.09 -4.89 10.37
N LEU A 288 6.42 -5.96 11.11
CA LEU A 288 5.70 -6.30 12.33
C LEU A 288 5.96 -5.29 13.47
N LEU A 289 7.18 -4.75 13.56
CA LEU A 289 7.51 -3.64 14.46
C LEU A 289 6.81 -2.35 14.03
N ASP A 290 6.73 -2.06 12.72
CA ASP A 290 6.00 -0.92 12.19
C ASP A 290 4.51 -1.01 12.52
N CYS A 291 3.91 -2.22 12.41
CA CYS A 291 2.53 -2.46 12.85
C CYS A 291 2.33 -2.11 14.33
N LEU A 292 3.27 -2.53 15.18
CA LEU A 292 3.23 -2.26 16.62
C LEU A 292 3.39 -0.77 16.92
N ALA A 293 4.30 -0.09 16.22
CA ALA A 293 4.54 1.34 16.39
C ALA A 293 3.35 2.18 15.96
N ASP A 294 2.73 1.85 14.84
CA ASP A 294 1.53 2.53 14.35
C ASP A 294 0.33 2.32 15.27
N ASP A 295 0.12 1.09 15.75
CA ASP A 295 -0.97 0.82 16.69
C ASP A 295 -0.79 1.57 18.03
N HIS A 296 0.47 1.82 18.43
CA HIS A 296 0.77 2.64 19.60
C HIS A 296 0.50 4.12 19.32
N LYS A 297 1.07 4.66 18.23
CA LYS A 297 0.98 6.07 17.85
C LYS A 297 -0.44 6.53 17.57
N TYR A 298 -1.23 5.71 16.88
CA TYR A 298 -2.59 6.08 16.43
C TYR A 298 -3.69 5.47 17.30
N SER A 299 -3.35 5.00 18.50
CA SER A 299 -4.28 4.37 19.44
C SER A 299 -5.50 5.22 19.80
N ALA A 300 -5.35 6.55 19.81
CA ALA A 300 -6.42 7.51 20.08
C ALA A 300 -7.40 7.72 18.91
N ILE A 301 -7.02 7.41 17.67
CA ILE A 301 -7.88 7.64 16.50
C ILE A 301 -9.05 6.66 16.53
N ARG A 302 -10.29 7.19 16.60
CA ARG A 302 -11.51 6.37 16.53
C ARG A 302 -11.56 5.62 15.19
N GLY A 303 -11.78 4.31 15.27
CA GLY A 303 -11.79 3.46 14.08
C GLY A 303 -10.41 3.23 13.46
N TRP A 304 -9.30 3.52 14.18
CA TRP A 304 -7.97 3.16 13.70
C TRP A 304 -7.87 1.68 13.39
N SER A 305 -7.16 1.43 12.31
CA SER A 305 -7.02 0.14 11.71
C SER A 305 -5.94 -0.64 12.43
N LYS A 306 -6.22 -1.10 13.66
CA LYS A 306 -5.36 -1.95 14.50
C LYS A 306 -4.60 -2.98 13.65
N LYS A 307 -3.38 -2.65 13.24
CA LYS A 307 -2.54 -3.33 12.24
C LYS A 307 -2.21 -4.72 12.73
N LEU A 308 -1.78 -4.86 13.99
CA LEU A 308 -1.49 -6.16 14.58
C LEU A 308 -2.71 -7.07 14.62
N HIS A 309 -3.88 -6.51 14.97
CA HIS A 309 -5.13 -7.29 14.95
C HIS A 309 -5.49 -7.74 13.52
N THR A 310 -5.20 -6.91 12.51
CA THR A 310 -5.41 -7.26 11.10
C THR A 310 -4.50 -8.41 10.68
N VAL A 311 -3.20 -8.32 11.01
CA VAL A 311 -2.22 -9.38 10.76
C VAL A 311 -2.67 -10.68 11.41
N GLU A 312 -3.02 -10.66 12.70
CA GLU A 312 -3.50 -11.85 13.42
C GLU A 312 -4.74 -12.45 12.78
N LYS A 313 -5.78 -11.64 12.55
CA LYS A 313 -7.06 -12.09 11.97
C LYS A 313 -6.86 -12.74 10.61
N VAL A 314 -6.04 -12.14 9.77
CA VAL A 314 -5.76 -12.62 8.41
C VAL A 314 -4.95 -13.90 8.46
N LEU A 315 -3.81 -13.91 9.16
CA LEU A 315 -2.93 -15.08 9.18
C LEU A 315 -3.59 -16.29 9.82
N LYS A 316 -4.47 -16.09 10.82
CA LYS A 316 -5.25 -17.17 11.45
C LYS A 316 -6.21 -17.90 10.51
N THR A 317 -6.43 -17.39 9.28
CA THR A 317 -7.21 -18.11 8.24
C THR A 317 -6.41 -19.20 7.53
N ALA A 318 -5.08 -19.13 7.57
CA ALA A 318 -4.17 -20.02 6.83
C ALA A 318 -3.13 -20.72 7.74
N ILE A 319 -2.90 -20.18 8.93
CA ILE A 319 -1.88 -20.63 9.88
C ILE A 319 -2.52 -20.69 11.26
N ASP A 320 -2.37 -21.82 11.94
CA ASP A 320 -2.89 -22.03 13.29
C ASP A 320 -1.83 -21.64 14.33
N PHE A 321 -1.99 -20.47 14.96
CA PHE A 321 -1.06 -19.93 15.95
C PHE A 321 -1.77 -19.04 16.99
N ASP A 322 -1.18 -18.92 18.17
CA ASP A 322 -1.66 -18.05 19.25
C ASP A 322 -1.18 -16.61 19.07
N PHE A 323 0.13 -16.45 18.88
CA PHE A 323 0.79 -15.15 18.71
C PHE A 323 2.03 -15.23 17.79
N ALA A 324 2.38 -14.09 17.19
CA ALA A 324 3.63 -13.91 16.47
C ALA A 324 4.74 -13.44 17.44
N ALA A 325 6.00 -13.69 17.11
CA ALA A 325 7.13 -13.32 17.95
C ALA A 325 8.36 -12.92 17.12
N LEU A 326 9.18 -12.05 17.70
CA LEU A 326 10.44 -11.58 17.12
C LEU A 326 11.61 -12.06 17.98
N GLU A 327 12.67 -12.57 17.34
CA GLU A 327 13.89 -12.94 18.05
C GLU A 327 14.62 -11.70 18.57
N MET A 328 15.18 -11.80 19.77
CA MET A 328 15.91 -10.73 20.43
C MET A 328 17.37 -11.09 20.63
N ASP A 329 18.24 -10.09 20.54
CA ASP A 329 19.66 -10.22 20.90
C ASP A 329 19.80 -10.53 22.40
N LEU A 330 20.45 -11.65 22.71
CA LEU A 330 20.72 -12.13 24.07
C LEU A 330 21.60 -11.18 24.89
N GLY A 331 22.38 -10.31 24.24
CA GLY A 331 23.22 -9.30 24.88
C GLY A 331 22.43 -8.14 25.52
N LYS A 332 21.14 -7.98 25.20
CA LYS A 332 20.28 -6.92 25.74
C LYS A 332 19.49 -7.41 26.96
N ARG A 333 19.49 -6.63 28.06
CA ARG A 333 18.78 -7.00 29.29
C ARG A 333 17.28 -6.79 29.11
N ALA A 334 16.48 -7.80 29.44
CA ALA A 334 15.01 -7.78 29.31
C ALA A 334 14.36 -6.58 30.03
N LYS A 335 14.87 -6.20 31.21
CA LYS A 335 14.38 -5.07 32.01
C LYS A 335 14.54 -3.69 31.35
N ASP A 336 15.40 -3.59 30.33
CA ASP A 336 15.65 -2.33 29.64
C ASP A 336 14.67 -2.13 28.46
N LEU A 337 13.79 -3.10 28.18
CA LEU A 337 12.97 -3.18 26.95
C LEU A 337 11.45 -3.03 27.18
N TYR A 338 10.99 -3.23 28.40
CA TYR A 338 9.59 -3.07 28.81
C TYR A 338 9.53 -2.77 30.31
N ASP A 339 8.49 -2.08 30.75
CA ASP A 339 8.21 -1.97 32.18
C ASP A 339 7.53 -3.27 32.67
N PRO A 340 8.16 -4.01 33.62
CA PRO A 340 7.63 -5.29 34.11
C PRO A 340 6.26 -5.19 34.78
N GLN A 341 5.84 -4.00 35.21
CA GLN A 341 4.54 -3.79 35.86
C GLN A 341 3.40 -3.60 34.86
N SER A 342 3.70 -3.26 33.60
CA SER A 342 2.70 -2.90 32.58
C SER A 342 2.62 -3.90 31.41
N ALA A 343 3.55 -4.86 31.28
CA ALA A 343 3.52 -5.85 30.21
C ALA A 343 2.72 -7.13 30.57
N PRO A 344 1.71 -7.54 29.78
CA PRO A 344 0.86 -8.71 30.09
C PRO A 344 1.57 -10.08 30.11
N ARG A 345 2.80 -10.19 29.59
CA ARG A 345 3.65 -11.40 29.60
C ARG A 345 5.09 -11.01 29.22
N ALA A 346 6.08 -11.37 30.03
CA ALA A 346 7.50 -11.07 29.80
C ALA A 346 8.04 -11.71 28.49
N PRO A 347 9.12 -11.17 27.88
CA PRO A 347 9.91 -11.89 26.88
C PRO A 347 10.27 -13.26 27.41
N PHE A 348 10.08 -14.29 26.61
CA PHE A 348 10.35 -15.66 27.00
C PHE A 348 11.56 -16.19 26.24
N SER A 349 12.21 -17.17 26.83
CA SER A 349 13.32 -17.85 26.18
C SER A 349 12.88 -19.25 25.77
N TYR A 350 13.24 -19.64 24.56
CA TYR A 350 12.88 -20.91 23.97
C TYR A 350 14.15 -21.62 23.47
N LEU A 351 14.23 -22.94 23.70
CA LEU A 351 15.34 -23.78 23.24
C LEU A 351 14.99 -24.36 21.87
N VAL A 352 15.80 -24.11 20.86
CA VAL A 352 15.58 -24.65 19.51
C VAL A 352 16.42 -25.92 19.37
N GLY A 353 15.88 -27.08 19.74
CA GLY A 353 16.63 -28.35 19.72
C GLY A 353 17.85 -28.32 20.65
N ASP A 354 19.02 -28.74 20.15
CA ASP A 354 20.32 -28.70 20.86
C ASP A 354 21.06 -27.35 20.72
N ASP A 355 20.46 -26.38 20.03
CA ASP A 355 21.04 -25.07 19.71
C ASP A 355 20.93 -24.11 20.93
N PRO A 356 21.74 -23.03 21.02
CA PRO A 356 21.72 -22.14 22.17
C PRO A 356 20.34 -21.47 22.36
N LYS A 357 19.97 -21.27 23.63
CA LYS A 357 18.70 -20.68 24.08
C LYS A 357 18.43 -19.35 23.37
N ARG A 358 17.43 -19.31 22.48
CA ARG A 358 16.98 -18.09 21.81
C ARG A 358 15.99 -17.34 22.70
N ARG A 359 15.92 -16.02 22.57
CA ARG A 359 14.94 -15.19 23.29
C ARG A 359 13.96 -14.58 22.30
N TYR A 360 12.68 -14.67 22.61
CA TYR A 360 11.61 -14.15 21.78
C TYR A 360 10.79 -13.09 22.53
N PHE A 361 10.43 -12.05 21.77
CA PHE A 361 9.45 -11.06 22.17
C PHE A 361 8.11 -11.36 21.50
N PRO A 362 7.07 -11.76 22.25
CA PRO A 362 5.74 -11.95 21.69
C PRO A 362 5.13 -10.61 21.26
N VAL A 363 4.76 -10.51 19.99
CA VAL A 363 4.05 -9.36 19.41
C VAL A 363 2.60 -9.76 19.21
N SER A 364 1.68 -9.02 19.85
CA SER A 364 0.25 -9.26 19.68
C SER A 364 -0.55 -7.98 19.86
N SER A 365 -1.74 -7.93 19.26
CA SER A 365 -2.66 -6.78 19.34
C SER A 365 -3.09 -6.42 20.77
N SER A 366 -2.96 -7.33 21.73
CA SER A 366 -3.22 -7.11 23.15
C SER A 366 -2.08 -6.42 23.92
N ARG A 367 -0.95 -6.12 23.28
CA ARG A 367 0.31 -5.70 23.95
C ARG A 367 0.89 -4.39 23.42
N VAL A 368 0.04 -3.43 23.10
CA VAL A 368 0.48 -2.18 22.45
C VAL A 368 0.92 -1.12 23.47
N ALA A 369 0.49 -1.20 24.74
CA ALA A 369 0.80 -0.22 25.77
C ALA A 369 2.12 -0.53 26.53
N GLY A 370 2.79 0.52 27.04
CA GLY A 370 3.93 0.39 27.96
C GLY A 370 5.25 -0.10 27.36
N LEU A 371 5.41 -0.02 26.03
CA LEU A 371 6.62 -0.47 25.32
C LEU A 371 7.53 0.70 24.96
N ASP A 372 8.84 0.54 25.20
CA ASP A 372 9.86 1.40 24.60
C ASP A 372 10.19 0.86 23.21
N LEU A 373 9.45 1.35 22.21
CA LEU A 373 9.54 0.89 20.82
C LEU A 373 10.92 1.13 20.21
N GLU A 374 11.58 2.22 20.57
CA GLU A 374 12.91 2.53 20.06
C GLU A 374 13.92 1.52 20.57
N ARG A 375 13.91 1.20 21.87
CA ARG A 375 14.78 0.14 22.40
C ARG A 375 14.43 -1.24 21.83
N LEU A 376 13.15 -1.53 21.62
CA LEU A 376 12.70 -2.79 21.03
C LEU A 376 13.26 -2.95 19.61
N LYS A 377 13.14 -1.92 18.75
CA LYS A 377 13.71 -1.93 17.39
C LYS A 377 15.20 -2.25 17.39
N HIS A 378 15.97 -1.69 18.32
CA HIS A 378 17.41 -1.92 18.43
C HIS A 378 17.78 -3.29 19.02
N ALA A 379 16.84 -4.01 19.63
CA ALA A 379 17.08 -5.31 20.26
C ALA A 379 16.61 -6.50 19.41
N VAL A 380 15.79 -6.26 18.39
CA VAL A 380 15.26 -7.33 17.52
C VAL A 380 16.31 -7.77 16.50
N VAL A 381 16.48 -9.08 16.37
CA VAL A 381 17.28 -9.72 15.32
C VAL A 381 16.39 -9.88 14.08
N THR A 382 16.34 -8.87 13.23
CA THR A 382 15.49 -8.85 12.03
C THR A 382 15.82 -9.99 11.06
N ASP A 383 17.06 -10.46 11.07
CA ASP A 383 17.55 -11.58 10.25
C ASP A 383 16.80 -12.89 10.49
N SER A 384 16.22 -13.09 11.68
CA SER A 384 15.44 -14.27 12.03
C SER A 384 14.00 -14.23 11.49
N GLY A 385 13.51 -13.05 11.08
CA GLY A 385 12.14 -12.87 10.62
C GLY A 385 11.10 -12.97 11.74
N VAL A 386 9.89 -13.39 11.36
CA VAL A 386 8.76 -13.57 12.27
C VAL A 386 8.58 -15.05 12.60
N ALA A 387 8.54 -15.37 13.88
CA ALA A 387 8.19 -16.69 14.39
C ALA A 387 6.71 -16.72 14.83
N PHE A 388 6.09 -17.89 14.75
CA PHE A 388 4.71 -18.11 15.21
C PHE A 388 4.72 -19.20 16.27
N PHE A 389 3.93 -19.02 17.33
CA PHE A 389 3.85 -19.97 18.44
C PHE A 389 2.41 -20.42 18.67
N LYS A 390 2.25 -21.71 18.99
CA LYS A 390 0.98 -22.31 19.41
C LYS A 390 1.23 -23.22 20.61
N ASP A 391 0.43 -23.08 21.66
CA ASP A 391 0.54 -23.89 22.88
C ASP A 391 1.95 -23.86 23.52
N GLY A 392 2.70 -22.78 23.29
CA GLY A 392 4.08 -22.58 23.78
C GLY A 392 5.18 -23.10 22.85
N GLU A 393 4.84 -23.78 21.76
CA GLU A 393 5.76 -24.38 20.80
C GLU A 393 5.79 -23.61 19.47
N PRO A 394 6.93 -23.56 18.76
CA PRO A 394 7.04 -22.89 17.47
C PRO A 394 6.26 -23.65 16.39
N VAL A 395 5.54 -22.92 15.56
CA VAL A 395 4.76 -23.47 14.44
C VAL A 395 5.67 -23.60 13.22
N GLU A 396 5.82 -24.83 12.71
CA GLU A 396 6.51 -25.05 11.44
C GLU A 396 5.61 -24.68 10.25
N LEU A 397 6.12 -23.77 9.41
CA LEU A 397 5.43 -23.32 8.20
C LEU A 397 6.06 -23.90 6.94
N SER A 398 5.23 -24.39 6.03
CA SER A 398 5.63 -24.66 4.64
C SER A 398 6.19 -23.40 3.96
N SER A 399 6.94 -23.57 2.87
CA SER A 399 7.50 -22.44 2.10
C SER A 399 6.41 -21.47 1.63
N GLY A 400 5.29 -21.98 1.11
CA GLY A 400 4.14 -21.19 0.67
C GLY A 400 3.46 -20.42 1.81
N GLN A 401 3.18 -21.08 2.94
CA GLN A 401 2.60 -20.42 4.12
C GLN A 401 3.53 -19.34 4.69
N ARG A 402 4.84 -19.58 4.66
CA ARG A 402 5.84 -18.63 5.15
C ARG A 402 5.92 -17.39 4.27
N LEU A 403 5.94 -17.56 2.95
CA LEU A 403 5.93 -16.42 2.03
C LEU A 403 4.60 -15.65 2.13
N PHE A 404 3.48 -16.35 2.22
CA PHE A 404 2.18 -15.75 2.49
C PHE A 404 2.21 -14.93 3.79
N ALA A 405 2.79 -15.47 4.87
CA ALA A 405 2.93 -14.75 6.13
C ALA A 405 3.73 -13.45 5.98
N TYR A 406 4.86 -13.50 5.26
CA TYR A 406 5.67 -12.31 4.99
C TYR A 406 4.91 -11.29 4.15
N LEU A 407 4.19 -11.74 3.12
CA LEU A 407 3.35 -10.89 2.28
C LEU A 407 2.34 -10.10 3.11
N VAL A 408 1.59 -10.79 3.99
CA VAL A 408 0.60 -10.15 4.86
C VAL A 408 1.25 -9.13 5.78
N VAL A 409 2.30 -9.53 6.50
CA VAL A 409 2.96 -8.67 7.50
C VAL A 409 3.58 -7.45 6.83
N ASN A 410 4.25 -7.62 5.68
CA ASN A 410 4.86 -6.54 4.93
C ASN A 410 3.81 -5.54 4.41
N VAL A 411 2.73 -6.04 3.80
CA VAL A 411 1.64 -5.19 3.31
C VAL A 411 1.00 -4.42 4.46
N VAL A 412 0.63 -5.08 5.55
CA VAL A 412 -0.02 -4.40 6.69
C VAL A 412 0.94 -3.46 7.42
N GLY A 413 2.23 -3.79 7.50
CA GLY A 413 3.24 -2.91 8.08
C GLY A 413 3.39 -1.62 7.29
N ALA A 414 3.51 -1.71 5.96
CA ALA A 414 3.70 -0.54 5.11
C ALA A 414 2.42 0.27 4.85
N ILE A 415 1.25 -0.34 4.83
CA ILE A 415 0.03 0.32 4.36
C ILE A 415 -0.31 1.55 5.21
N LYS A 416 -0.68 2.64 4.54
CA LYS A 416 -1.21 3.88 5.10
C LYS A 416 -2.62 4.05 4.54
N ARG A 417 -3.37 5.06 4.99
CA ARG A 417 -4.68 5.34 4.38
C ARG A 417 -4.52 5.73 2.91
N ASN A 418 -5.40 5.29 2.01
CA ASN A 418 -5.37 5.62 0.58
C ASN A 418 -4.05 5.25 -0.11
N SER A 419 -3.46 4.11 0.25
CA SER A 419 -2.32 3.54 -0.49
C SER A 419 -2.81 2.79 -1.72
N LEU A 420 -1.99 2.75 -2.77
CA LEU A 420 -2.18 1.85 -3.90
C LEU A 420 -1.20 0.67 -3.78
N ILE A 421 -1.73 -0.53 -3.63
CA ILE A 421 -0.93 -1.77 -3.58
C ILE A 421 -0.82 -2.34 -4.98
N LEU A 422 0.39 -2.39 -5.52
CA LEU A 422 0.68 -3.08 -6.78
C LEU A 422 1.17 -4.48 -6.45
N VAL A 423 0.51 -5.50 -7.00
CA VAL A 423 0.89 -6.90 -6.78
C VAL A 423 1.17 -7.53 -8.13
N ASP A 424 2.36 -8.07 -8.29
CA ASP A 424 2.82 -8.67 -9.54
C ASP A 424 2.99 -10.19 -9.39
N GLU A 425 2.22 -10.94 -10.16
CA GLU A 425 2.18 -12.40 -10.23
C GLU A 425 2.13 -13.10 -8.85
N PRO A 426 1.12 -12.80 -8.02
CA PRO A 426 0.98 -13.41 -6.69
C PRO A 426 0.86 -14.94 -6.73
N GLU A 427 0.36 -15.51 -7.82
CA GLU A 427 0.18 -16.94 -8.04
C GLU A 427 1.47 -17.75 -8.16
N LEU A 428 2.62 -17.13 -8.48
CA LEU A 428 3.87 -17.87 -8.73
C LEU A 428 4.33 -18.75 -7.55
N PHE A 429 3.89 -18.41 -6.33
CA PHE A 429 4.34 -19.07 -5.10
C PHE A 429 3.20 -19.44 -4.16
N LEU A 430 1.95 -19.24 -4.60
CA LEU A 430 0.76 -19.54 -3.82
C LEU A 430 0.04 -20.73 -4.44
N HIS A 431 -0.32 -21.71 -3.61
CA HIS A 431 -1.28 -22.72 -4.01
C HIS A 431 -2.63 -22.03 -4.31
N PRO A 432 -3.46 -22.50 -5.26
CA PRO A 432 -4.72 -21.83 -5.62
C PRO A 432 -5.64 -21.50 -4.43
N THR A 433 -5.64 -22.33 -3.39
CA THR A 433 -6.38 -22.05 -2.14
C THR A 433 -5.84 -20.83 -1.40
N LEU A 434 -4.53 -20.64 -1.37
CA LEU A 434 -3.87 -19.48 -0.77
C LEU A 434 -4.06 -18.22 -1.62
N GLU A 435 -4.23 -18.33 -2.94
CA GLU A 435 -4.56 -17.17 -3.80
C GLU A 435 -5.93 -16.58 -3.43
N VAL A 436 -6.95 -17.43 -3.29
CA VAL A 436 -8.30 -16.97 -2.88
C VAL A 436 -8.25 -16.34 -1.49
N GLN A 437 -7.51 -16.95 -0.56
CA GLN A 437 -7.29 -16.38 0.77
C GLN A 437 -6.53 -15.05 0.71
N PHE A 438 -5.54 -14.92 -0.18
CA PHE A 438 -4.81 -13.68 -0.41
C PHE A 438 -5.72 -12.57 -0.92
N VAL A 439 -6.58 -12.83 -1.91
CA VAL A 439 -7.54 -11.84 -2.40
C VAL A 439 -8.54 -11.45 -1.31
N GLY A 440 -9.06 -12.43 -0.56
CA GLY A 440 -9.98 -12.18 0.56
C GLY A 440 -9.36 -11.34 1.67
N MET A 441 -8.12 -11.66 2.05
CA MET A 441 -7.30 -10.84 2.94
C MET A 441 -7.16 -9.42 2.39
N LEU A 442 -6.72 -9.31 1.14
CA LEU A 442 -6.37 -8.03 0.54
C LEU A 442 -7.59 -7.11 0.56
N LYS A 443 -8.78 -7.59 0.17
CA LYS A 443 -10.05 -6.86 0.32
C LYS A 443 -10.28 -6.36 1.75
N GLY A 444 -10.04 -7.22 2.76
CA GLY A 444 -10.16 -6.86 4.16
C GLY A 444 -9.20 -5.75 4.61
N ILE A 445 -7.94 -5.83 4.17
CA ILE A 445 -6.92 -4.80 4.42
C ILE A 445 -7.31 -3.50 3.69
N LEU A 446 -7.58 -3.57 2.40
CA LEU A 446 -7.91 -2.43 1.54
C LEU A 446 -9.11 -1.64 2.09
N LYS A 447 -10.21 -2.32 2.42
CA LYS A 447 -11.39 -1.70 3.03
C LYS A 447 -11.04 -0.98 4.34
N ARG A 448 -10.23 -1.62 5.18
CA ARG A 448 -9.88 -1.10 6.51
C ARG A 448 -8.95 0.13 6.44
N PHE A 449 -8.10 0.22 5.43
CA PHE A 449 -7.22 1.39 5.24
C PHE A 449 -7.75 2.37 4.18
N ASN A 450 -8.95 2.15 3.62
CA ASN A 450 -9.44 2.91 2.47
C ASN A 450 -8.38 2.99 1.35
N SER A 451 -7.73 1.88 1.10
CA SER A 451 -6.65 1.71 0.12
C SER A 451 -7.16 0.90 -1.04
N LYS A 452 -6.45 0.92 -2.17
CA LYS A 452 -6.83 0.16 -3.36
C LYS A 452 -5.69 -0.72 -3.85
N ALA A 453 -5.98 -1.69 -4.70
CA ALA A 453 -4.94 -2.52 -5.31
C ALA A 453 -5.09 -2.65 -6.83
N LEU A 454 -3.95 -2.89 -7.47
CA LEU A 454 -3.84 -3.29 -8.86
C LEU A 454 -3.00 -4.58 -8.93
N LEU A 455 -3.60 -5.65 -9.40
CA LEU A 455 -2.97 -6.97 -9.50
C LEU A 455 -2.63 -7.26 -10.96
N ALA A 456 -1.38 -7.56 -11.28
CA ALA A 456 -1.02 -8.24 -12.52
C ALA A 456 -0.98 -9.75 -12.26
N THR A 457 -1.79 -10.53 -12.96
CA THR A 457 -1.91 -11.97 -12.72
C THR A 457 -2.24 -12.74 -14.01
N HIS A 458 -2.05 -14.04 -13.96
CA HIS A 458 -2.49 -15.08 -14.89
C HIS A 458 -3.62 -15.94 -14.31
N SER A 459 -3.95 -15.73 -13.02
CA SER A 459 -4.92 -16.53 -12.30
C SER A 459 -6.35 -16.12 -12.63
N VAL A 460 -7.04 -17.00 -13.37
CA VAL A 460 -8.49 -16.91 -13.59
C VAL A 460 -9.28 -17.07 -12.29
N VAL A 461 -8.71 -17.76 -11.30
CA VAL A 461 -9.32 -17.92 -9.97
C VAL A 461 -9.32 -16.58 -9.23
N THR A 462 -8.25 -15.78 -9.38
CA THR A 462 -8.21 -14.40 -8.87
C THR A 462 -9.24 -13.53 -9.58
N VAL A 463 -9.31 -13.58 -10.92
CA VAL A 463 -10.28 -12.78 -11.70
C VAL A 463 -11.73 -13.08 -11.34
N ARG A 464 -12.05 -14.33 -10.98
CA ARG A 464 -13.38 -14.72 -10.50
C ARG A 464 -13.80 -13.96 -9.25
N GLU A 465 -12.86 -13.46 -8.46
CA GLU A 465 -13.17 -12.71 -7.23
C GLU A 465 -13.38 -11.22 -7.48
N ILE A 466 -13.31 -10.74 -8.73
CA ILE A 466 -13.25 -9.31 -9.08
C ILE A 466 -14.42 -8.92 -9.99
N PRO A 467 -15.06 -7.76 -9.80
CA PRO A 467 -16.09 -7.26 -10.71
C PRO A 467 -15.55 -7.02 -12.13
N ALA A 468 -16.35 -7.32 -13.15
CA ALA A 468 -15.91 -7.29 -14.54
C ALA A 468 -15.40 -5.92 -15.02
N ASP A 469 -15.92 -4.81 -14.51
CA ASP A 469 -15.47 -3.48 -14.87
C ASP A 469 -14.16 -3.04 -14.18
N CYS A 470 -13.68 -3.85 -13.23
CA CYS A 470 -12.34 -3.78 -12.64
C CYS A 470 -11.36 -4.78 -13.28
N VAL A 471 -11.76 -5.55 -14.31
CA VAL A 471 -10.92 -6.52 -15.01
C VAL A 471 -10.45 -5.98 -16.36
N HIS A 472 -9.14 -5.96 -16.56
CA HIS A 472 -8.46 -5.44 -17.74
C HIS A 472 -7.70 -6.57 -18.44
N VAL A 473 -8.26 -7.06 -19.54
CA VAL A 473 -7.72 -8.17 -20.34
C VAL A 473 -6.78 -7.62 -21.41
N PHE A 474 -5.52 -8.04 -21.36
CA PHE A 474 -4.47 -7.71 -22.33
C PHE A 474 -4.52 -8.72 -23.47
N GLU A 475 -4.84 -8.23 -24.67
CA GLU A 475 -4.95 -9.02 -25.89
C GLU A 475 -3.98 -8.48 -26.94
N ARG A 476 -3.28 -9.36 -27.66
CA ARG A 476 -2.37 -8.97 -28.74
C ARG A 476 -3.11 -9.08 -30.07
N SER A 477 -3.24 -7.94 -30.73
CA SER A 477 -3.54 -7.84 -32.15
C SER A 477 -2.25 -7.98 -32.97
N GLU A 478 -2.35 -8.15 -34.29
CA GLU A 478 -1.19 -8.26 -35.20
C GLU A 478 -0.21 -7.09 -35.00
N ASP A 479 -0.75 -5.88 -34.87
CA ASP A 479 0.04 -4.64 -34.76
C ASP A 479 0.00 -3.95 -33.38
N ASP A 480 -0.77 -4.47 -32.42
CA ASP A 480 -1.05 -3.71 -31.18
C ASP A 480 -1.29 -4.60 -29.96
N VAL A 481 -1.25 -4.01 -28.76
CA VAL A 481 -1.80 -4.62 -27.54
C VAL A 481 -2.98 -3.79 -27.09
N LEU A 482 -4.14 -4.42 -27.06
CA LEU A 482 -5.41 -3.83 -26.64
C LEU A 482 -5.71 -4.23 -25.20
N VAL A 483 -6.32 -3.32 -24.45
CA VAL A 483 -6.88 -3.60 -23.13
C VAL A 483 -8.40 -3.60 -23.26
N ARG A 484 -9.03 -4.73 -22.96
CA ARG A 484 -10.48 -4.91 -23.03
C ARG A 484 -11.04 -5.27 -21.67
N ARG A 485 -12.31 -4.98 -21.45
CA ARG A 485 -13.05 -5.46 -20.28
C ARG A 485 -13.91 -6.67 -20.66
N PRO A 486 -14.11 -7.66 -19.78
CA PRO A 486 -15.05 -8.75 -20.03
C PRO A 486 -16.48 -8.23 -20.26
N PRO A 487 -17.20 -8.71 -21.30
CA PRO A 487 -18.59 -8.31 -21.55
C PRO A 487 -19.60 -9.07 -20.66
N PHE A 488 -19.12 -9.77 -19.65
CA PHE A 488 -19.91 -10.56 -18.70
C PHE A 488 -19.33 -10.41 -17.30
N GLN A 489 -20.16 -10.64 -16.27
CA GLN A 489 -19.70 -10.55 -14.89
C GLN A 489 -18.68 -11.65 -14.57
N THR A 490 -17.51 -11.26 -14.09
CA THR A 490 -16.44 -12.14 -13.63
C THR A 490 -16.59 -12.49 -12.15
N PHE A 491 -17.17 -11.61 -11.34
CA PHE A 491 -17.40 -11.84 -9.91
C PHE A 491 -18.32 -13.06 -9.69
N GLY A 492 -17.79 -14.13 -9.08
CA GLY A 492 -18.49 -15.41 -8.92
C GLY A 492 -18.74 -16.15 -10.24
N GLY A 493 -18.08 -15.75 -11.34
CA GLY A 493 -18.28 -16.28 -12.68
C GLY A 493 -17.66 -17.68 -12.90
N ASP A 494 -18.04 -18.30 -14.00
CA ASP A 494 -17.49 -19.59 -14.41
C ASP A 494 -16.02 -19.46 -14.87
N VAL A 495 -15.15 -20.28 -14.28
CA VAL A 495 -13.70 -20.23 -14.52
C VAL A 495 -13.37 -20.63 -15.96
N GLN A 496 -14.10 -21.57 -16.55
CA GLN A 496 -13.86 -21.99 -17.94
C GLN A 496 -14.23 -20.88 -18.91
N ARG A 497 -15.33 -20.17 -18.69
CA ARG A 497 -15.73 -19.00 -19.47
C ARG A 497 -14.72 -17.86 -19.36
N ILE A 498 -14.24 -17.55 -18.14
CA ILE A 498 -13.20 -16.54 -17.92
C ILE A 498 -11.93 -16.95 -18.66
N SER A 499 -11.47 -18.19 -18.47
CA SER A 499 -10.29 -18.74 -19.14
C SER A 499 -10.41 -18.66 -20.67
N SER A 500 -11.54 -19.09 -21.23
CA SER A 500 -11.80 -19.04 -22.67
C SER A 500 -11.83 -17.62 -23.22
N TYR A 501 -12.31 -16.64 -22.45
CA TYR A 501 -12.29 -15.24 -22.89
C TYR A 501 -10.88 -14.64 -22.86
N VAL A 502 -10.10 -14.97 -21.82
CA VAL A 502 -8.78 -14.37 -21.59
C VAL A 502 -7.68 -15.04 -22.43
N PHE A 503 -7.75 -16.36 -22.57
CA PHE A 503 -6.70 -17.21 -23.17
C PHE A 503 -7.21 -18.05 -24.35
N GLY A 504 -8.47 -17.90 -24.74
CA GLY A 504 -9.04 -18.62 -25.88
C GLY A 504 -8.42 -18.15 -27.18
N ASP A 505 -7.28 -18.74 -27.53
CA ASP A 505 -6.65 -18.58 -28.83
C ASP A 505 -7.50 -19.32 -29.87
N GLY A 506 -8.41 -18.62 -30.54
CA GLY A 506 -9.06 -19.12 -31.74
C GLY A 506 -8.10 -19.33 -32.92
N LYS A 507 -6.80 -19.00 -32.77
CA LYS A 507 -5.79 -18.99 -33.83
C LYS A 507 -4.66 -20.03 -33.65
N ILE A 508 -4.53 -20.68 -32.48
CA ILE A 508 -3.50 -21.69 -32.24
C ILE A 508 -4.17 -23.05 -32.12
N ALA A 509 -3.97 -23.90 -33.14
CA ALA A 509 -4.42 -25.28 -33.09
C ALA A 509 -3.76 -26.00 -31.90
N LYS A 510 -4.58 -26.53 -30.99
CA LYS A 510 -4.08 -27.16 -29.77
C LYS A 510 -3.41 -28.50 -30.13
N PRO A 511 -2.35 -28.94 -29.41
CA PRO A 511 -1.66 -30.18 -29.75
C PRO A 511 -2.57 -31.41 -29.89
N PHE A 512 -3.62 -31.49 -29.06
CA PHE A 512 -4.60 -32.58 -29.16
C PHE A 512 -5.49 -32.46 -30.41
N GLN A 513 -5.79 -31.24 -30.89
CA GLN A 513 -6.54 -31.02 -32.12
C GLN A 513 -5.72 -31.47 -33.33
N ASN A 514 -4.43 -31.13 -33.38
CA ASN A 514 -3.51 -31.64 -34.42
C ASN A 514 -3.42 -33.18 -34.39
N TRP A 515 -3.44 -33.77 -33.19
CA TRP A 515 -3.47 -35.22 -33.06
C TRP A 515 -4.78 -35.82 -33.58
N ILE A 516 -5.93 -35.21 -33.25
CA ILE A 516 -7.23 -35.61 -33.80
C ILE A 516 -7.21 -35.51 -35.33
N GLU A 517 -6.74 -34.41 -35.90
CA GLU A 517 -6.60 -34.23 -37.35
C GLU A 517 -5.75 -35.34 -37.97
N THR A 518 -4.58 -35.61 -37.39
CA THR A 518 -3.68 -36.69 -37.87
C THR A 518 -4.35 -38.07 -37.78
N GLN A 519 -5.16 -38.32 -36.75
CA GLN A 519 -5.92 -39.58 -36.67
C GLN A 519 -7.04 -39.62 -37.71
N LEU A 520 -7.74 -38.51 -37.93
CA LEU A 520 -8.84 -38.41 -38.88
C LEU A 520 -8.38 -38.50 -40.35
N GLU A 521 -7.11 -38.19 -40.65
CA GLU A 521 -6.49 -38.49 -41.94
C GLU A 521 -6.44 -39.99 -42.26
N ALA A 522 -6.37 -40.84 -41.22
CA ALA A 522 -6.18 -42.29 -41.35
C ALA A 522 -7.44 -43.12 -41.06
N ARG A 523 -8.44 -42.57 -40.36
CA ARG A 523 -9.68 -43.27 -39.98
C ARG A 523 -10.83 -42.29 -39.78
N SER A 524 -12.06 -42.74 -39.95
CA SER A 524 -13.25 -41.90 -39.69
C SER A 524 -13.42 -41.58 -38.20
N ALA A 525 -14.18 -40.53 -37.87
CA ALA A 525 -14.51 -40.20 -36.48
C ALA A 525 -15.11 -41.39 -35.70
N SER A 526 -15.98 -42.17 -36.34
CA SER A 526 -16.62 -43.32 -35.69
C SER A 526 -15.62 -44.43 -35.37
N GLU A 527 -14.67 -44.70 -36.28
CA GLU A 527 -13.60 -45.66 -36.06
C GLU A 527 -12.61 -45.19 -35.00
N LEU A 528 -12.29 -43.89 -34.97
CA LEU A 528 -11.43 -43.32 -33.93
C LEU A 528 -12.08 -43.42 -32.54
N ILE A 529 -13.35 -43.04 -32.41
CA ILE A 529 -14.09 -43.14 -31.14
C ILE A 529 -14.17 -44.61 -30.68
N ALA A 530 -14.48 -45.53 -31.59
CA ALA A 530 -14.54 -46.95 -31.26
C ALA A 530 -13.17 -47.53 -30.85
N ALA A 531 -12.10 -47.12 -31.54
CA ALA A 531 -10.73 -47.56 -31.24
C ALA A 531 -10.23 -47.06 -29.88
N LEU A 532 -10.67 -45.87 -29.45
CA LEU A 532 -10.32 -45.30 -28.16
C LEU A 532 -11.14 -45.90 -27.00
N GLY A 533 -12.32 -46.49 -27.26
CA GLY A 533 -13.10 -47.24 -26.27
C GLY A 533 -13.39 -46.44 -25.01
N ASP A 534 -12.92 -46.93 -23.85
CA ASP A 534 -13.16 -46.29 -22.54
C ASP A 534 -12.24 -45.09 -22.26
N GLU A 535 -11.29 -44.79 -23.16
CA GLU A 535 -10.37 -43.66 -23.00
C GLU A 535 -10.97 -42.32 -23.48
N VAL A 536 -12.11 -42.32 -24.19
CA VAL A 536 -12.77 -41.07 -24.59
C VAL A 536 -13.67 -40.51 -23.50
N ASN A 537 -13.62 -39.19 -23.32
CA ASN A 537 -14.65 -38.45 -22.60
C ASN A 537 -15.65 -37.80 -23.57
N GLU A 538 -16.78 -37.33 -23.06
CA GLU A 538 -17.84 -36.72 -23.87
C GLU A 538 -17.35 -35.53 -24.70
N GLU A 539 -16.44 -34.73 -24.14
CA GLU A 539 -15.90 -33.55 -24.80
C GLU A 539 -14.99 -33.89 -25.98
N LEU A 540 -14.17 -34.95 -25.84
CA LEU A 540 -13.32 -35.47 -26.90
C LEU A 540 -14.17 -36.09 -28.03
N ILE A 541 -15.26 -36.78 -27.70
CA ILE A 541 -16.23 -37.28 -28.70
C ILE A 541 -16.82 -36.13 -29.51
N LEU A 542 -17.25 -35.05 -28.83
CA LEU A 542 -17.80 -33.87 -29.48
C LEU A 542 -16.76 -33.19 -30.39
N GLN A 543 -15.52 -33.06 -29.94
CA GLN A 543 -14.43 -32.47 -30.74
C GLN A 543 -14.09 -33.33 -31.97
N ILE A 544 -13.91 -34.64 -31.81
CA ILE A 544 -13.64 -35.57 -32.92
C ILE A 544 -14.75 -35.47 -33.98
N ARG A 545 -16.02 -35.49 -33.56
CA ARG A 545 -17.16 -35.39 -34.49
C ARG A 545 -17.28 -34.02 -35.14
N ALA A 546 -16.91 -32.95 -34.44
CA ALA A 546 -16.95 -31.60 -34.99
C ALA A 546 -15.86 -31.41 -36.05
N MET A 547 -14.66 -31.95 -35.82
CA MET A 547 -13.50 -31.81 -36.70
C MET A 547 -13.57 -32.70 -37.94
N ASP A 548 -14.23 -33.87 -37.87
CA ASP A 548 -14.49 -34.74 -39.04
C ASP A 548 -15.50 -34.13 -40.04
N ARG A 549 -16.24 -33.09 -39.61
CA ARG A 549 -17.23 -32.37 -40.43
C ARG A 549 -16.71 -31.04 -40.99
N ALA A 550 -15.54 -30.60 -40.55
CA ALA A 550 -14.87 -29.38 -41.01
C ALA A 550 -13.94 -29.72 -42.17
#